data_AF-A0A0I9ZQY7-F1
#
_entry.id   AF-A0A0I9ZQY7-F1
#
_cell.length_a   1.000
_cell.length_b   1.000
_cell.length_c   1.000
_cell.angle_alpha   90.00
_cell.angle_beta   90.00
_cell.angle_gamma   90.00
#
_symmetry.space_group_name_H-M   'P 1'
#
loop_
_entity.id
_entity.type
_entity.pdbx_description
1 polymer ?
#
loop_
_entity_poly.entity_id
_entity_poly.type
_entity_poly.pdbx_seq_one_letter_code
_entity_poly.pdbx_strand_id
1 'polypeptide(L)' 'MISYQFGDVDAHGATIRAQAASLEAEHQAIIRDVLAAGDFWGGASSSMASTDSAVGASWA' A
#
# COMPACT_ATOMS: atom_id res chain seq x y z
N MET A 1 26.65 21.15 -30.61
CA MET A 1 25.96 21.53 -29.36
C MET A 1 24.95 20.43 -29.06
N ILE A 2 25.06 19.75 -27.92
CA ILE A 2 24.12 18.69 -27.51
C ILE A 2 23.04 19.36 -26.65
N SER A 3 21.78 19.28 -27.08
CA SER A 3 20.64 19.77 -26.30
C SER A 3 20.20 18.71 -25.31
N TYR A 4 20.19 19.03 -24.02
CA TYR A 4 19.57 18.18 -22.98
C TYR A 4 18.06 18.41 -22.98
N GLN A 5 17.29 17.36 -23.24
CA GLN A 5 15.82 17.41 -23.24
C GLN A 5 15.29 16.91 -21.90
N PHE A 6 14.85 17.83 -21.03
CA PHE A 6 14.28 17.51 -19.71
C PHE A 6 12.77 17.30 -19.73
N GLY A 7 12.09 17.59 -20.84
CA GLY A 7 10.64 17.42 -20.96
C GLY A 7 10.17 15.99 -20.65
N ASP A 8 10.95 14.99 -21.05
CA ASP A 8 10.66 13.58 -20.75
C ASP A 8 10.83 13.26 -19.25
N VAL A 9 11.78 13.92 -18.58
CA VAL A 9 12.02 13.76 -17.13
C VAL A 9 10.88 14.40 -16.32
N ASP A 10 10.43 15.59 -16.72
CA ASP A 10 9.31 16.27 -16.07
C ASP A 10 8.00 15.51 -16.25
N ALA A 11 7.74 15.00 -17.47
CA ALA A 11 6.59 14.16 -17.77
C ALA A 11 6.61 12.84 -16.97
N HIS A 12 7.79 12.22 -16.85
CA HIS A 12 7.96 11.05 -16.01
C HIS A 12 7.71 11.35 -14.52
N GLY A 13 8.25 12.47 -14.02
CA GLY A 13 8.00 12.92 -12.65
C GLY A 13 6.52 13.20 -12.37
N ALA A 14 5.79 13.78 -13.33
CA ALA A 14 4.35 13.97 -13.24
C ALA A 14 3.59 12.63 -13.17
N THR A 15 4.03 11.65 -13.96
CA THR A 15 3.46 10.30 -13.97
C THR A 15 3.63 9.62 -12.61
N ILE A 16 4.84 9.65 -12.05
CA ILE A 16 5.12 9.05 -10.72
C ILE A 16 4.23 9.67 -9.63
N ARG A 17 4.09 11.00 -9.62
CA ARG A 17 3.23 11.68 -8.63
C ARG A 17 1.76 11.27 -8.77
N ALA A 18 1.26 11.13 -10.00
CA ALA A 18 -0.10 10.66 -10.24
C ALA A 18 -0.29 9.21 -9.76
N GLN A 19 0.69 8.33 -10.04
CA GLN A 19 0.68 6.96 -9.56
C GLN A 19 0.71 6.88 -8.03
N ALA A 20 1.54 7.68 -7.37
CA ALA A 20 1.62 7.72 -5.91
C ALA A 20 0.30 8.19 -5.28
N ALA A 21 -0.35 9.22 -5.87
CA ALA A 21 -1.66 9.68 -5.40
C ALA A 21 -2.74 8.60 -5.57
N SER A 22 -2.71 7.87 -6.70
CA SER A 22 -3.62 6.74 -6.92
C SER A 22 -3.38 5.61 -5.90
N LEU A 23 -2.11 5.27 -5.63
CA LEU A 23 -1.75 4.23 -4.68
C LEU A 23 -2.23 4.56 -3.27
N GLU A 24 -2.07 5.81 -2.83
CA GLU A 24 -2.56 6.24 -1.53
C GLU A 24 -4.09 6.21 -1.44
N ALA A 25 -4.78 6.61 -2.51
CA ALA A 25 -6.25 6.52 -2.55
C ALA A 25 -6.76 5.08 -2.44
N GLU A 26 -6.13 4.14 -3.16
CA GLU A 26 -6.43 2.71 -3.08
C GLU A 26 -6.11 2.13 -1.70
N HIS A 27 -4.97 2.50 -1.11
CA HIS A 27 -4.59 2.09 0.23
C HIS A 27 -5.65 2.52 1.27
N GLN A 28 -6.10 3.77 1.22
CA GLN A 28 -7.15 4.25 2.12
C GLN A 28 -8.49 3.54 1.89
N ALA A 29 -8.80 3.12 0.67
CA ALA A 29 -9.98 2.30 0.38
C ALA A 29 -9.88 0.92 1.04
N ILE A 30 -8.74 0.24 0.88
CA ILE A 30 -8.48 -1.06 1.50
C ILE A 30 -8.60 -0.98 3.02
N ILE A 31 -8.02 0.05 3.66
CA ILE A 31 -8.13 0.22 5.12
C ILE A 31 -9.59 0.38 5.55
N ARG A 32 -10.39 1.18 4.83
CA ARG A 32 -11.82 1.33 5.14
C ARG A 32 -12.56 0.01 5.02
N ASP A 33 -12.30 -0.76 3.97
CA ASP A 33 -12.96 -2.04 3.75
C ASP A 33 -12.56 -3.08 4.80
N VAL A 34 -11.27 -3.12 5.19
CA VAL A 34 -10.77 -3.99 6.26
C VAL A 34 -11.42 -3.65 7.60
N LEU A 35 -11.54 -2.36 7.93
CA LEU A 35 -12.21 -1.93 9.16
C LEU A 35 -13.71 -2.29 9.14
N ALA A 36 -14.38 -2.11 8.01
CA ALA A 36 -15.79 -2.49 7.85
C ALA A 36 -15.99 -4.02 7.96
N ALA A 37 -15.03 -4.81 7.48
CA ALA A 37 -15.02 -6.25 7.61
C ALA A 37 -14.43 -6.75 8.95
N GLY A 38 -14.17 -5.86 9.92
CA GLY A 38 -13.49 -6.19 11.17
C GLY A 38 -14.17 -7.31 11.95
N ASP A 39 -15.50 -7.34 12.00
CA ASP A 39 -16.26 -8.39 12.71
C ASP A 39 -16.07 -9.78 12.10
N PHE A 40 -15.88 -9.88 10.77
CA PHE A 40 -15.63 -11.15 10.08
C PHE A 40 -14.29 -11.79 10.53
N TRP A 41 -13.28 -10.96 10.80
CA TRP A 41 -11.95 -11.43 11.21
C TRP A 41 -11.77 -11.57 12.73
N GLY A 42 -12.81 -11.30 13.55
CA GLY A 42 -12.72 -11.33 15.01
C GLY A 42 -12.26 -10.01 15.64
N GLY A 43 -12.54 -8.89 14.97
CA GLY A 43 -12.22 -7.51 15.37
C GLY A 43 -11.09 -6.91 14.52
N ALA A 44 -11.10 -5.59 14.32
CA ALA A 44 -10.12 -4.82 13.53
C ALA A 44 -8.64 -4.91 14.02
N SER A 45 -8.35 -5.77 15.02
CA SER A 45 -7.05 -5.93 15.66
C SER A 45 -6.54 -7.38 15.68
N SER A 46 -7.28 -8.34 15.14
CA SER A 46 -6.95 -9.77 15.26
C SER A 46 -5.95 -10.30 14.23
N SER A 47 -5.72 -9.62 13.10
CA SER A 47 -4.90 -10.16 11.99
C SER A 47 -3.38 -9.89 12.10
N MET A 48 -2.91 -8.93 12.90
CA MET A 48 -1.46 -8.68 13.03
C MET A 48 -0.77 -9.49 14.13
N ALA A 49 -1.44 -9.71 15.27
CA ALA A 49 -0.84 -10.44 16.39
C ALA A 49 -0.77 -11.96 16.16
N SER A 50 -1.76 -12.52 15.45
CA SER A 50 -1.86 -13.96 15.21
C SER A 50 -0.97 -14.47 14.07
N THR A 51 -0.64 -13.62 13.09
CA THR A 51 0.26 -14.00 11.98
C THR A 51 1.70 -14.22 12.46
N ASP A 52 2.23 -13.34 13.32
CA ASP A 52 3.60 -13.46 13.82
C ASP A 52 3.77 -14.69 14.75
N SER A 53 2.75 -14.97 15.58
CA SER A 53 2.75 -16.17 16.43
C SER A 53 2.61 -17.48 15.64
N ALA A 54 1.81 -17.49 14.55
CA ALA A 54 1.66 -18.66 13.69
C ALA A 54 2.94 -18.95 12.89
N VAL A 55 3.63 -17.91 12.40
CA VAL A 55 4.95 -18.06 11.79
C VAL A 55 5.96 -18.56 12.81
N GLY A 56 6.03 -17.95 14.00
CA GLY A 56 6.96 -18.39 15.06
C GLY A 56 6.77 -19.85 15.50
N ALA A 57 5.52 -20.33 15.60
CA ALA A 57 5.22 -21.71 15.94
C ALA A 57 5.57 -22.72 14.83
N SER A 58 5.67 -22.28 13.57
CA SER A 58 6.01 -23.17 12.45
C SER A 58 7.50 -23.55 12.38
N TRP A 59 8.35 -22.84 13.13
CA TRP A 59 9.79 -23.08 13.22
C TRP A 59 10.23 -23.71 14.57
N ALA A 60 9.27 -24.06 15.44
CA ALA A 60 9.50 -24.68 16.75
C ALA A 60 9.10 -26.16 16.72
#